data_AF-A0A816X0G6-F1
#
_entry.id   AF-A0A816X0G6-F1
#
_cell.length_a   1.000
_cell.length_b   1.000
_cell.length_c   1.000
_cell.angle_alpha   90.00
_cell.angle_beta   90.00
_cell.angle_gamma   90.00
#
_symmetry.space_group_name_H-M   'P 1'
#
loop_
_entity.id
_entity.type
_entity.pdbx_description
1 polymer ?
#
loop_
_entity_poly.entity_id
_entity_poly.type
_entity_poly.pdbx_seq_one_letter_code
_entity_poly.pdbx_strand_id
1 'polypeptide(L)'
;MIPLEQLTKIVLEPYRIPLEDILRLLFFTSNLHTLQFDTLGLHQNNLDFIQQHYIFDYGSKINKIESLILSGRCSLNELDFIVNLFPQLKSLETGMNRTEIKKNSILLSKTDNKTQHLFYLCIAYIPKVCLKEINTMIKSEKLLENYSIKYINYNLYVWW
;
A
#
# COMPACT_ATOMS: atom_id res chain seq x y z
N MET A 1 18.71 -25.53 -0.70
CA MET A 1 17.92 -24.64 -1.59
C MET A 1 16.52 -24.57 -1.06
N ILE A 2 15.97 -23.37 -0.85
CA ILE A 2 14.56 -23.20 -0.49
C ILE A 2 13.78 -23.07 -1.81
N PRO A 3 12.76 -23.90 -2.08
CA PRO A 3 11.93 -23.74 -3.27
C PRO A 3 11.11 -22.45 -3.14
N LEU A 4 11.45 -21.43 -3.94
CA LEU A 4 10.83 -20.10 -3.91
C LEU A 4 9.31 -20.16 -4.16
N GLU A 5 8.85 -21.16 -4.92
CA GLU A 5 7.43 -21.39 -5.18
C GLU A 5 6.64 -21.78 -3.94
N GLN A 6 7.27 -22.24 -2.85
CA GLN A 6 6.56 -22.59 -1.61
C GLN A 6 6.47 -21.40 -0.63
N LEU A 7 7.13 -20.28 -0.95
CA LEU A 7 7.14 -19.10 -0.08
C LEU A 7 5.80 -18.37 -0.16
N THR A 8 5.13 -18.29 0.98
CA THR A 8 3.88 -17.53 1.14
C THR A 8 4.10 -16.16 1.77
N LYS A 9 5.22 -15.98 2.47
CA LYS A 9 5.61 -14.73 3.12
C LYS A 9 7.09 -14.44 2.91
N ILE A 10 7.39 -13.19 2.58
CA ILE A 10 8.75 -12.66 2.51
C ILE A 10 8.82 -11.38 3.32
N VAL A 11 9.87 -11.29 4.14
CA VAL A 11 10.25 -10.08 4.89
C VAL A 11 11.64 -9.70 4.43
N LEU A 12 11.77 -8.50 3.88
CA LEU A 12 13.04 -7.95 3.41
C LEU A 12 13.46 -6.87 4.41
N GLU A 13 14.42 -7.21 5.27
CA GLU A 13 14.97 -6.30 6.29
C GLU A 13 16.06 -5.38 5.69
N PRO A 14 16.43 -4.32 6.43
CA PRO A 14 16.19 -2.94 6.07
C PRO A 14 17.12 -2.44 4.97
N TYR A 15 16.68 -2.52 3.72
CA TYR A 15 17.34 -1.87 2.60
C TYR A 15 16.31 -1.16 1.73
N ARG A 16 16.75 -0.09 1.06
CA ARG A 16 16.02 0.46 -0.07
C ARG A 16 16.12 -0.55 -1.20
N ILE A 17 15.04 -1.27 -1.44
CA ILE A 17 15.00 -2.29 -2.49
C ILE A 17 14.52 -1.61 -3.77
N PRO A 18 15.31 -1.67 -4.85
CA PRO A 18 14.84 -1.22 -6.15
C PRO A 18 13.54 -1.93 -6.51
N LEU A 19 12.60 -1.20 -7.10
CA LEU A 19 11.32 -1.78 -7.47
C LEU A 19 11.53 -2.92 -8.49
N GLU A 20 12.50 -2.80 -9.38
CA GLU A 20 12.85 -3.83 -10.36
C GLU A 20 13.18 -5.17 -9.70
N ASP A 21 13.84 -5.14 -8.54
CA ASP A 21 14.18 -6.34 -7.78
C ASP A 21 12.95 -6.93 -7.10
N ILE A 22 12.04 -6.09 -6.61
CA ILE A 22 10.73 -6.55 -6.10
C ILE A 22 9.94 -7.21 -7.23
N LEU A 23 9.87 -6.60 -8.41
CA LEU A 23 9.14 -7.16 -9.54
C LEU A 23 9.74 -8.48 -10.02
N ARG A 24 11.08 -8.59 -10.05
CA ARG A 24 11.77 -9.85 -10.33
C ARG A 24 11.48 -10.91 -9.28
N LEU A 25 11.45 -10.54 -7.99
CA LEU A 25 11.08 -11.47 -6.92
C LEU A 25 9.68 -12.04 -7.16
N LEU A 26 8.70 -11.18 -7.45
CA LEU A 26 7.31 -11.57 -7.72
C LEU A 26 7.20 -12.55 -8.90
N PHE A 27 8.08 -12.43 -9.90
CA PHE A 27 8.14 -13.36 -11.03
C PHE A 27 8.47 -14.80 -10.59
N PHE A 28 9.34 -14.97 -9.59
CA PHE A 28 9.80 -16.28 -9.12
C PHE A 28 9.03 -16.80 -7.89
N THR A 29 8.16 -15.99 -7.30
CA THR A 29 7.42 -16.34 -6.07
C THR A 29 5.90 -16.31 -6.33
N SER A 30 5.42 -17.23 -7.16
CA SER A 30 4.03 -17.29 -7.63
C SER A 30 2.98 -17.59 -6.54
N ASN A 31 3.41 -18.02 -5.35
CA ASN A 31 2.55 -18.27 -4.19
C ASN A 31 2.79 -17.28 -3.04
N LEU A 32 3.51 -16.19 -3.31
CA LEU A 32 3.72 -15.14 -2.32
C LEU A 32 2.41 -14.38 -2.08
N HIS A 33 1.99 -14.31 -0.82
CA HIS A 33 0.77 -13.63 -0.39
C HIS A 33 1.06 -12.46 0.54
N THR A 34 2.15 -12.51 1.29
CA THR A 34 2.57 -11.46 2.22
C THR A 34 3.96 -10.97 1.86
N LEU A 35 4.09 -9.67 1.66
CA LEU A 35 5.36 -9.01 1.40
C LEU A 35 5.57 -7.88 2.42
N GLN A 36 6.74 -7.86 3.05
CA GLN A 36 7.14 -6.81 3.96
C GLN A 36 8.50 -6.26 3.55
N PHE A 37 8.63 -4.94 3.48
CA PHE A 37 9.91 -4.26 3.27
C PHE A 37 9.86 -2.83 3.83
N ASP A 38 10.99 -2.13 3.84
CA ASP A 38 11.09 -0.81 4.46
C ASP A 38 10.49 0.28 3.57
N THR A 39 11.17 0.65 2.50
CA THR A 39 10.70 1.66 1.55
C THR A 39 10.81 1.16 0.13
N LEU A 40 9.80 1.45 -0.68
CA LEU A 40 9.88 1.37 -2.12
C LEU A 40 10.86 2.43 -2.62
N GLY A 41 11.91 2.03 -3.34
CA GLY A 41 12.89 2.94 -3.95
C GLY A 41 12.34 3.72 -5.14
N LEU A 42 11.19 4.38 -4.99
CA LEU A 42 10.50 5.07 -6.07
C LEU A 42 10.99 6.52 -6.16
N HIS A 43 11.79 6.82 -7.18
CA HIS A 43 12.03 8.20 -7.55
C HIS A 43 10.79 8.71 -8.31
N GLN A 44 10.15 9.79 -7.82
CA GLN A 44 8.88 10.32 -8.33
C GLN A 44 8.82 10.49 -9.86
N ASN A 45 9.95 10.85 -10.49
CA ASN A 45 10.03 11.04 -11.94
C ASN A 45 10.02 9.72 -12.75
N ASN A 46 10.12 8.56 -12.10
CA ASN A 46 10.17 7.25 -12.74
C ASN A 46 8.83 6.50 -12.67
N LEU A 47 7.84 6.95 -11.89
CA LEU A 47 6.60 6.19 -11.68
C LEU A 47 5.82 5.96 -12.99
N ASP A 48 5.58 7.03 -13.75
CA ASP A 48 4.85 6.94 -15.03
C ASP A 48 5.60 6.07 -16.04
N PHE A 49 6.93 6.16 -16.07
CA PHE A 49 7.79 5.33 -16.93
C PHE A 49 7.71 3.85 -16.54
N ILE A 50 7.75 3.55 -15.23
CA ILE A 50 7.70 2.18 -14.73
C ILE A 50 6.32 1.56 -14.98
N GLN A 51 5.23 2.32 -14.82
CA GLN A 51 3.88 1.83 -15.11
C GLN A 51 3.69 1.41 -16.57
N GLN A 52 4.42 2.03 -17.49
CA GLN A 52 4.42 1.68 -18.91
C GLN A 52 5.34 0.49 -19.25
N HIS A 53 6.16 0.04 -18.31
CA HIS A 53 7.14 -1.02 -18.55
C HIS A 53 6.50 -2.41 -18.49
N TYR A 54 6.89 -3.31 -19.39
CA TYR A 54 6.28 -4.65 -19.51
C TYR A 54 6.39 -5.49 -18.22
N ILE A 55 7.47 -5.30 -17.44
CA ILE A 55 7.68 -6.00 -16.16
C ILE A 55 6.60 -5.59 -15.15
N PHE A 56 6.15 -4.33 -15.17
CA PHE A 56 5.07 -3.86 -14.32
C PHE A 56 3.72 -4.43 -14.76
N ASP A 57 3.42 -4.41 -16.06
CA ASP A 57 2.17 -4.97 -16.60
C ASP A 57 2.07 -6.48 -16.30
N TYR A 58 3.17 -7.21 -16.47
CA TYR A 58 3.23 -8.62 -16.11
C TYR A 58 3.09 -8.83 -14.60
N GLY A 59 3.94 -8.15 -13.82
CA GLY A 59 3.98 -8.27 -12.36
C GLY A 59 2.65 -7.97 -11.71
N SER A 60 1.96 -6.91 -12.14
CA SER A 60 0.64 -6.53 -11.63
C SER A 60 -0.45 -7.57 -11.91
N LYS A 61 -0.43 -8.23 -13.07
CA LYS A 61 -1.43 -9.25 -13.44
C LYS A 61 -1.25 -10.59 -12.73
N ILE A 62 -0.01 -10.99 -12.45
CA ILE A 62 0.29 -12.36 -12.03
C ILE A 62 0.50 -12.52 -10.53
N ASN A 63 0.84 -11.45 -9.81
CA ASN A 63 1.10 -11.55 -8.38
C ASN A 63 -0.19 -11.83 -7.58
N LYS A 64 -0.03 -12.48 -6.42
CA LYS A 64 -1.12 -12.85 -5.49
C LYS A 64 -0.96 -12.17 -4.13
N ILE A 65 -0.31 -11.01 -4.10
CA ILE A 65 -0.05 -10.30 -2.85
C ILE A 65 -1.37 -9.81 -2.29
N GLU A 66 -1.72 -10.31 -1.11
CA GLU A 66 -2.91 -9.92 -0.38
C GLU A 66 -2.58 -9.01 0.80
N SER A 67 -1.34 -9.08 1.32
CA SER A 67 -0.89 -8.26 2.44
C SER A 67 0.48 -7.64 2.14
N LEU A 68 0.55 -6.32 2.26
CA LEU A 68 1.76 -5.54 2.09
C LEU A 68 2.03 -4.71 3.34
N ILE A 69 3.25 -4.81 3.87
CA ILE A 69 3.71 -4.04 5.02
C ILE A 69 4.94 -3.21 4.60
N LEU A 70 4.81 -1.89 4.70
CA LEU A 70 5.82 -0.90 4.39
C LEU A 70 6.21 -0.19 5.68
N SER A 71 7.45 -0.40 6.14
CA SER A 71 7.90 0.23 7.39
C SER A 71 8.15 1.74 7.23
N GLY A 72 8.45 2.14 6.00
CA GLY A 72 8.70 3.52 5.61
C GLY A 72 7.44 4.32 5.34
N ARG A 73 7.66 5.59 4.96
CA ARG A 73 6.57 6.52 4.63
C ARG A 73 6.34 6.53 3.12
N CYS A 74 5.07 6.52 2.72
CA CYS A 74 4.65 6.71 1.34
C CYS A 74 3.93 8.06 1.15
N SER A 75 4.08 8.60 -0.04
CA SER A 75 3.24 9.66 -0.61
C SER A 75 1.96 9.09 -1.21
N LEU A 76 0.97 9.95 -1.48
CA LEU A 76 -0.26 9.53 -2.14
C LEU A 76 -0.01 8.87 -3.50
N ASN A 77 0.90 9.43 -4.30
CA ASN A 77 1.22 8.89 -5.63
C ASN A 77 1.86 7.51 -5.53
N GLU A 78 2.72 7.28 -4.53
CA GLU A 78 3.30 5.96 -4.29
C GLU A 78 2.24 4.96 -3.84
N LEU A 79 1.27 5.36 -3.02
CA LEU A 79 0.16 4.49 -2.63
C LEU A 79 -0.75 4.13 -3.81
N ASP A 80 -1.09 5.11 -4.65
CA ASP A 80 -1.85 4.86 -5.89
C ASP A 80 -1.09 3.88 -6.80
N PHE A 81 0.23 4.06 -6.92
CA PHE A 81 1.10 3.13 -7.64
C PHE A 81 1.08 1.72 -7.03
N ILE A 82 1.19 1.60 -5.70
CA ILE A 82 1.20 0.32 -4.97
C ILE A 82 -0.12 -0.43 -5.18
N VAL A 83 -1.26 0.25 -5.04
CA VAL A 83 -2.59 -0.36 -5.23
C VAL A 83 -2.73 -0.89 -6.65
N ASN A 84 -2.22 -0.17 -7.65
CA ASN A 84 -2.22 -0.63 -9.04
C ASN A 84 -1.24 -1.80 -9.29
N LEU A 85 -0.12 -1.84 -8.57
CA LEU A 85 0.84 -2.94 -8.68
C LEU A 85 0.31 -4.24 -8.05
N PHE A 86 -0.51 -4.14 -6.99
CA PHE A 86 -1.02 -5.29 -6.25
C PHE A 86 -2.55 -5.32 -6.31
N PRO A 87 -3.16 -5.74 -7.43
CA PRO A 87 -4.62 -5.67 -7.61
C PRO A 87 -5.40 -6.60 -6.66
N GLN A 88 -4.76 -7.60 -6.07
CA GLN A 88 -5.36 -8.50 -5.07
C GLN A 88 -5.13 -8.04 -3.62
N LEU A 89 -4.59 -6.83 -3.42
CA LEU A 89 -4.21 -6.34 -2.10
C LEU A 89 -5.44 -6.12 -1.20
N LYS A 90 -5.48 -6.88 -0.11
CA LYS A 90 -6.53 -6.83 0.93
C LYS A 90 -6.11 -6.04 2.14
N SER A 91 -4.81 -6.02 2.45
CA SER A 91 -4.25 -5.40 3.64
C SER A 91 -3.01 -4.59 3.28
N LEU A 92 -3.00 -3.31 3.64
CA LEU A 92 -1.87 -2.41 3.47
C LEU A 92 -1.51 -1.75 4.81
N GLU A 93 -0.27 -1.89 5.24
CA GLU A 93 0.29 -1.13 6.35
C GLU A 93 1.44 -0.26 5.84
N THR A 94 1.42 1.02 6.14
CA THR A 94 2.44 1.98 5.68
C THR A 94 2.51 3.22 6.55
N GLY A 95 3.64 3.91 6.59
CA GLY A 95 3.70 5.27 7.11
C GLY A 95 3.21 6.29 6.08
N MET A 96 2.82 7.49 6.54
CA MET A 96 2.49 8.58 5.62
C MET A 96 3.05 9.92 6.10
N ASN A 97 3.47 10.76 5.14
CA ASN A 97 3.88 12.12 5.44
C ASN A 97 2.69 13.00 5.83
N ARG A 98 2.89 13.91 6.79
CA ARG A 98 1.84 14.82 7.30
C ARG A 98 1.19 15.66 6.21
N THR A 99 1.95 16.07 5.19
CA THR A 99 1.45 16.86 4.05
C THR A 99 0.44 16.09 3.21
N GLU A 100 0.55 14.77 3.18
CA GLU A 100 -0.28 13.86 2.40
C GLU A 100 -1.56 13.50 3.15
N ILE A 101 -1.50 13.36 4.49
CA ILE A 101 -2.67 13.15 5.36
C ILE A 101 -3.72 14.25 5.17
N LYS A 102 -3.31 15.48 4.87
CA LYS A 102 -4.24 16.60 4.61
C LYS A 102 -4.97 16.48 3.26
N LYS A 103 -4.47 15.66 2.35
CA LYS A 103 -4.99 15.46 0.99
C LYS A 103 -5.70 14.10 0.82
N ASN A 104 -5.82 13.31 1.89
CA ASN A 104 -6.14 11.87 1.87
C ASN A 104 -7.58 11.47 1.58
N SER A 105 -8.51 12.42 1.37
CA SER A 105 -9.91 12.10 1.02
C SER A 105 -10.05 11.32 -0.30
N ILE A 106 -8.97 11.24 -1.07
CA ILE A 106 -8.93 10.68 -2.42
C ILE A 106 -8.67 9.16 -2.42
N LEU A 107 -7.91 8.63 -1.45
CA LEU A 107 -7.57 7.20 -1.42
C LEU A 107 -8.80 6.32 -1.19
N LEU A 108 -9.76 6.82 -0.41
CA LEU A 108 -10.97 6.11 -0.03
C LEU A 108 -12.15 6.35 -0.99
N SER A 109 -12.09 7.39 -1.83
CA SER A 109 -13.13 7.70 -2.82
C SER A 109 -12.90 7.05 -4.19
N LYS A 110 -11.66 6.65 -4.53
CA LYS A 110 -11.37 5.97 -5.80
C LYS A 110 -11.91 4.53 -5.90
N THR A 111 -12.44 3.95 -4.81
CA THR A 111 -13.05 2.61 -4.81
C THR A 111 -14.48 2.56 -5.38
N ASP A 112 -15.04 3.67 -5.85
CA ASP A 112 -16.41 3.75 -6.40
C ASP A 112 -16.66 2.87 -7.64
N ASN A 113 -15.61 2.40 -8.33
CA ASN A 113 -15.73 1.35 -9.33
C ASN A 113 -15.65 -0.03 -8.67
N LYS A 114 -16.77 -0.51 -8.09
CA LYS A 114 -17.22 -1.92 -7.85
C LYS A 114 -16.20 -3.06 -7.61
N THR A 115 -14.99 -2.75 -7.20
CA THR A 115 -13.90 -3.69 -6.97
C THR A 115 -13.16 -3.19 -5.74
N GLN A 116 -13.87 -3.26 -4.60
CA GLN A 116 -13.31 -3.00 -3.28
C GLN A 116 -12.34 -4.13 -2.95
N HIS A 117 -11.05 -3.89 -3.17
CA HIS A 117 -10.02 -4.89 -2.88
C HIS A 117 -9.41 -4.72 -1.49
N LEU A 118 -9.27 -3.47 -1.01
CA LEU A 118 -8.58 -3.18 0.25
C LEU A 118 -9.54 -3.23 1.45
N PHE A 119 -9.56 -4.37 2.15
CA PHE A 119 -10.33 -4.58 3.37
C PHE A 119 -9.74 -3.89 4.59
N TYR A 120 -8.43 -3.65 4.59
CA TYR A 120 -7.70 -3.10 5.73
C TYR A 120 -6.58 -2.16 5.29
N LEU A 121 -6.57 -0.97 5.87
CA LEU A 121 -5.51 0.01 5.73
C LEU A 121 -5.05 0.46 7.13
N CYS A 122 -3.75 0.36 7.38
CA CYS A 122 -3.10 0.93 8.54
C CYS A 122 -2.11 2.00 8.10
N ILE A 123 -2.31 3.23 8.58
CA ILE A 123 -1.35 4.31 8.45
C ILE A 123 -0.62 4.48 9.78
N ALA A 124 0.63 4.05 9.82
CA ALA A 124 1.44 4.00 11.02
C ALA A 124 2.10 5.34 11.36
N TYR A 125 2.38 5.55 12.66
CA TYR A 125 3.16 6.67 13.19
C TYR A 125 2.63 8.07 12.85
N ILE A 126 1.32 8.22 12.79
CA ILE A 126 0.65 9.50 12.58
C ILE A 126 0.84 10.39 13.80
N PRO A 127 1.45 11.59 13.63
CA PRO A 127 1.60 12.56 14.69
C PRO A 127 0.24 13.02 15.24
N LYS A 128 0.12 13.14 16.57
CA LYS A 128 -1.09 13.64 17.26
C LYS A 128 -1.60 14.97 16.70
N VAL A 129 -0.71 15.82 16.19
CA VAL A 129 -1.07 17.12 15.58
C VAL A 129 -1.94 17.00 14.32
N CYS A 130 -2.03 15.81 13.71
CA CYS A 130 -2.88 15.54 12.55
C CYS A 130 -4.27 15.02 12.93
N LEU A 131 -4.53 14.78 14.22
CA LEU A 131 -5.78 14.18 14.69
C LEU A 131 -7.01 15.03 14.36
N LYS A 132 -6.86 16.36 14.38
CA LYS A 132 -7.96 17.26 14.04
C LYS A 132 -8.36 17.07 12.58
N GLU A 133 -7.39 17.07 11.67
CA GLU A 133 -7.60 16.87 10.25
C GLU A 133 -8.18 15.48 9.96
N ILE A 134 -7.67 14.43 10.60
CA ILE A 134 -8.19 13.07 10.47
C ILE A 134 -9.64 12.98 10.96
N ASN A 135 -9.94 13.54 12.13
CA ASN A 135 -11.31 13.57 12.66
C ASN A 135 -12.26 14.37 11.76
N THR A 136 -11.77 15.45 11.14
CA THR A 136 -12.56 16.21 10.16
C THR A 136 -12.83 15.35 8.93
N MET A 137 -11.81 14.70 8.35
CA MET A 137 -11.92 13.81 7.19
C MET A 137 -12.95 12.69 7.45
N ILE A 138 -12.80 11.97 8.57
CA ILE A 138 -13.71 10.90 8.99
C ILE A 138 -15.17 11.38 9.09
N LYS A 139 -15.39 12.62 9.57
CA LYS A 139 -16.74 13.18 9.75
C LYS A 139 -17.31 13.80 8.48
N SER A 140 -16.47 14.33 7.59
CA SER A 140 -16.90 15.01 6.36
C SER A 140 -17.23 14.04 5.23
N GLU A 141 -16.66 12.84 5.26
CA GLU A 141 -16.86 11.85 4.23
C GLU A 141 -18.02 10.91 4.56
N LYS A 142 -19.16 11.13 3.90
CA LYS A 142 -20.22 10.10 3.73
C LYS A 142 -19.77 8.91 2.88
N LEU A 143 -18.52 8.88 2.40
CA LEU A 143 -17.97 7.89 1.47
C LEU A 143 -17.71 6.51 2.11
N LEU A 144 -17.83 6.40 3.43
CA LEU A 144 -17.39 5.24 4.21
C LEU A 144 -18.52 4.63 5.04
N GLU A 145 -19.76 4.64 4.54
CA GLU A 145 -20.90 4.03 5.26
C GLU A 145 -20.63 2.59 5.70
N ASN A 146 -19.74 1.89 5.00
CA ASN A 146 -19.38 0.51 5.30
C ASN A 146 -18.01 0.33 5.97
N TYR A 147 -17.22 1.39 6.22
CA TYR A 147 -15.89 1.23 6.84
C TYR A 147 -15.88 1.76 8.28
N SER A 148 -15.27 0.97 9.15
CA SER A 148 -14.88 1.36 10.49
C SER A 148 -13.52 2.04 10.48
N ILE A 149 -13.39 3.14 11.23
CA ILE A 149 -12.15 3.90 11.34
C ILE A 149 -11.80 4.10 12.80
N LYS A 150 -10.55 3.84 13.18
CA LYS A 150 -10.09 4.01 14.56
C LYS A 150 -8.65 4.48 14.62
N TYR A 151 -8.39 5.41 15.54
CA TYR A 151 -7.04 5.85 15.86
C TYR A 151 -6.60 5.26 17.21
N ILE A 152 -5.53 4.44 17.20
CA ILE A 152 -4.99 3.79 18.40
C ILE A 152 -3.46 3.86 18.33
N ASN A 153 -2.80 4.21 19.44
CA ASN A 153 -1.34 4.16 19.56
C ASN A 153 -0.59 4.82 18.40
N TYR A 154 -1.05 6.00 17.97
CA TYR A 154 -0.47 6.74 16.86
C TYR A 154 -0.69 6.15 15.46
N ASN A 155 -1.53 5.14 15.32
CA ASN A 155 -1.87 4.53 14.04
C ASN A 155 -3.34 4.79 13.69
N LEU A 156 -3.61 5.07 12.42
CA LEU A 156 -4.97 5.13 11.87
C LEU A 156 -5.29 3.81 11.18
N TYR A 157 -6.35 3.18 11.63
CA TYR A 157 -6.88 1.94 11.10
C TYR A 157 -8.17 2.24 10.36
N VAL A 158 -8.29 1.73 9.15
CA VAL A 158 -9.51 1.76 8.32
C VAL A 158 -9.78 0.33 7.89
N TRP A 159 -10.98 -0.18 8.15
CA TRP A 159 -11.37 -1.52 7.74
C TRP A 159 -12.85 -1.61 7.42
N TRP A 160 -13.22 -2.53 6.53
CA TRP A 160 -14.62 -2.85 6.20
C TRP A 160 -15.22 -3.78 7.26
#